data_AF-A0A358N636-F1
#
_entry.id   AF-A0A358N636-F1
#
_cell.length_a   1.000
_cell.length_b   1.000
_cell.length_c   1.000
_cell.angle_alpha   90.00
_cell.angle_beta   90.00
_cell.angle_gamma   90.00
#
_symmetry.space_group_name_H-M   'P 1'
#
loop_
_entity.id
_entity.type
_entity.pdbx_description
1 polymer ?
#
loop_
_entity_poly.entity_id
_entity_poly.type
_entity_poly.pdbx_seq_one_letter_code
_entity_poly.pdbx_strand_id
1 'polypeptide(L)'
;MSHTVITNENRCLRVVASGIVGDPSTVEGNSVIPQKQIDLCHQWLSRATVARPPQFSSFWVKHVVENWAGQEISNGALIVAAFEAGFEISKPNNDPGANVSIGLDSIDLREFDCGCGHP
;
A
#
# COMPACT_ATOMS: atom_id res chain seq x y z
N MET A 1 16.32 -0.37 -4.07
CA MET A 1 15.93 -1.17 -5.25
C MET A 1 14.65 -0.58 -5.83
N SER A 2 14.37 -0.75 -7.12
CA SER A 2 13.09 -0.34 -7.73
C SER A 2 12.08 -1.47 -7.59
N HIS A 3 10.89 -1.18 -7.07
CA HIS A 3 9.81 -2.17 -6.94
C HIS A 3 8.75 -1.95 -8.02
N THR A 4 8.14 -3.07 -8.43
CA THR A 4 7.12 -3.10 -9.47
C THR A 4 5.97 -3.97 -8.99
N VAL A 5 4.73 -3.53 -9.20
CA VAL A 5 3.52 -4.30 -8.87
C VAL A 5 2.67 -4.50 -10.11
N ILE A 6 1.98 -5.65 -10.18
CA ILE A 6 1.00 -5.95 -11.22
C ILE A 6 -0.39 -5.77 -10.61
N THR A 7 -1.18 -4.87 -11.18
CA THR A 7 -2.56 -4.62 -10.73
C THR A 7 -3.56 -5.58 -11.38
N ASN A 8 -4.80 -5.60 -10.90
CA ASN A 8 -5.90 -6.39 -11.46
C ASN A 8 -6.21 -6.10 -12.96
N GLU A 9 -5.81 -4.93 -13.45
CA GLU A 9 -5.83 -4.56 -14.87
C GLU A 9 -4.57 -5.01 -15.65
N ASN A 10 -3.76 -5.89 -15.06
CA ASN A 10 -2.50 -6.43 -15.60
C ASN A 10 -1.48 -5.35 -15.99
N ARG A 11 -1.48 -4.21 -15.29
CA ARG A 11 -0.52 -3.13 -15.53
C ARG A 11 0.68 -3.26 -14.61
N CYS A 12 1.86 -3.13 -15.20
CA CYS A 12 3.13 -3.09 -14.52
C CYS A 12 3.40 -1.65 -14.04
N LEU A 13 3.30 -1.42 -12.73
CA LEU A 13 3.44 -0.09 -12.13
C LEU A 13 4.69 0.00 -11.27
N ARG A 14 5.44 1.09 -11.41
CA ARG A 14 6.61 1.37 -10.57
C ARG A 14 6.18 1.94 -9.23
N VAL A 15 6.75 1.41 -8.15
CA VAL A 15 6.51 1.88 -6.78
C VAL A 15 7.75 2.62 -6.25
N VAL A 16 7.50 3.77 -5.64
CA VAL A 16 8.48 4.59 -4.88
C VAL A 16 7.91 4.87 -3.49
N ALA A 17 8.66 5.54 -2.61
CA ALA A 17 8.22 5.78 -1.23
C ALA A 17 6.84 6.46 -1.13
N SER A 18 6.52 7.41 -2.01
CA SER A 18 5.20 8.07 -2.03
C SER A 18 4.07 7.19 -2.59
N GLY A 19 4.37 6.10 -3.28
CA GLY A 19 3.38 5.17 -3.87
C GLY A 19 3.67 4.86 -5.34
N ILE A 20 2.62 4.77 -6.16
CA ILE A 20 2.73 4.53 -7.61
C ILE A 20 3.19 5.79 -8.34
N VAL A 21 4.08 5.61 -9.32
CA VAL A 21 4.47 6.65 -10.28
C VAL A 21 4.06 6.24 -11.69
N GLY A 22 3.30 7.12 -12.36
CA GLY A 22 2.83 6.90 -13.72
C GLY A 22 3.88 7.12 -14.81
N ASP A 23 4.85 8.02 -14.59
CA ASP A 23 5.91 8.34 -15.55
C ASP A 23 7.31 8.28 -14.86
N PRO A 24 8.23 7.42 -15.30
CA PRO A 24 9.57 7.30 -14.73
C PRO A 24 10.44 8.56 -14.94
N SER A 25 10.05 9.49 -15.81
CA SER A 25 10.81 10.72 -16.12
C SER A 25 10.59 11.88 -15.13
N THR A 26 9.60 11.76 -14.23
CA THR A 26 9.19 12.87 -13.34
C THR A 26 9.64 12.79 -11.88
N VAL A 27 10.51 11.86 -11.47
CA VAL A 27 10.82 11.68 -10.03
C VAL A 27 12.31 11.91 -9.72
N GLU A 28 12.64 13.16 -9.41
CA GLU A 28 13.82 13.52 -8.63
C GLU A 28 13.47 13.57 -7.13
N GLY A 29 14.21 12.82 -6.31
CA GLY A 29 14.16 12.88 -4.84
C GLY A 29 13.14 11.93 -4.18
N ASN A 30 13.60 11.16 -3.20
CA ASN A 30 12.81 10.23 -2.35
C ASN A 30 12.23 8.96 -3.01
N SER A 31 12.98 8.36 -3.94
CA SER A 31 12.59 7.10 -4.60
C SER A 31 12.94 5.82 -3.83
N VAL A 32 13.65 5.91 -2.70
CA VAL A 32 14.06 4.72 -1.92
C VAL A 32 13.01 4.36 -0.89
N ILE A 33 12.46 3.15 -1.00
CA ILE A 33 11.59 2.54 0.01
C ILE A 33 12.48 1.85 1.05
N PRO A 34 12.44 2.23 2.34
CA PRO A 34 13.23 1.56 3.36
C PRO A 34 12.75 0.11 3.57
N GLN A 35 13.67 -0.86 3.49
CA GLN A 35 13.34 -2.28 3.67
C GLN A 35 12.64 -2.56 5.01
N LYS A 36 13.11 -1.91 6.09
CA LYS A 36 12.49 -2.04 7.42
C LYS A 36 10.99 -1.73 7.42
N GLN A 37 10.52 -0.77 6.62
CA GLN A 37 9.10 -0.45 6.54
C GLN A 37 8.32 -1.52 5.76
N ILE A 38 8.92 -2.10 4.73
CA ILE A 38 8.34 -3.26 4.00
C ILE A 38 8.18 -4.43 4.97
N ASP A 39 9.20 -4.72 5.77
CA ASP A 39 9.18 -5.81 6.75
C ASP A 39 8.10 -5.62 7.83
N LEU A 40 7.88 -4.38 8.30
CA LEU A 40 6.80 -4.04 9.23
C LEU A 40 5.41 -4.23 8.58
N CYS A 41 5.25 -3.81 7.32
CA CYS A 41 4.02 -4.03 6.59
C CYS A 41 3.75 -5.53 6.41
N HIS A 42 4.76 -6.34 6.10
CA HIS A 42 4.64 -7.80 6.04
C HIS A 42 4.20 -8.41 7.36
N GLN A 43 4.76 -7.98 8.48
CA GLN A 43 4.36 -8.47 9.80
C GLN A 43 2.89 -8.18 10.09
N TRP A 44 2.41 -6.98 9.75
CA TRP A 44 1.00 -6.63 9.91
C TRP A 44 0.10 -7.42 8.94
N LEU A 45 0.43 -7.41 7.65
CA LEU A 45 -0.33 -8.09 6.59
C LEU A 45 -0.39 -9.62 6.77
N SER A 46 0.62 -10.24 7.39
CA SER A 46 0.61 -11.68 7.67
C SER A 46 -0.54 -12.14 8.57
N ARG A 47 -1.19 -11.21 9.27
CA ARG A 47 -2.35 -11.45 10.14
C ARG A 47 -3.66 -11.05 9.47
N ALA A 48 -3.59 -10.25 8.41
CA ALA A 48 -4.75 -9.70 7.73
C ALA A 48 -5.35 -10.71 6.75
N THR A 49 -6.65 -10.63 6.59
CA THR A 49 -7.44 -11.48 5.71
C THR A 49 -7.54 -10.84 4.34
N VAL A 50 -7.22 -11.61 3.30
CA VAL A 50 -7.40 -11.19 1.91
C VAL A 50 -8.90 -11.14 1.60
N ALA A 51 -9.36 -10.00 1.09
CA ALA A 51 -10.73 -9.81 0.62
C ALA A 51 -10.76 -9.37 -0.84
N ARG A 52 -11.90 -9.62 -1.50
CA ARG A 52 -12.19 -9.15 -2.86
C ARG A 52 -13.61 -8.57 -2.92
N PRO A 53 -13.84 -7.47 -3.65
CA PRO A 53 -12.86 -6.70 -4.42
C PRO A 53 -11.96 -5.81 -3.54
N PRO A 54 -10.83 -5.28 -4.07
CA PRO A 54 -10.02 -4.29 -3.37
C PRO A 54 -10.81 -3.00 -3.12
N GLN A 55 -10.89 -2.60 -1.85
CA GLN A 55 -11.79 -1.53 -1.41
C GLN A 55 -11.11 -0.47 -0.52
N PHE A 56 -9.95 -0.78 0.06
CA PHE A 56 -9.30 0.11 1.02
C PHE A 56 -8.11 0.84 0.41
N SER A 57 -8.08 2.16 0.54
CA SER A 57 -6.97 2.98 0.05
C SER A 57 -5.68 2.64 0.79
N SER A 58 -4.60 2.43 0.05
CA SER A 58 -3.25 2.20 0.59
C SER A 58 -2.82 3.32 1.53
N PHE A 59 -3.24 4.56 1.27
CA PHE A 59 -2.97 5.69 2.16
C PHE A 59 -3.59 5.50 3.54
N TRP A 60 -4.81 4.98 3.61
CA TRP A 60 -5.49 4.77 4.88
C TRP A 60 -4.93 3.55 5.61
N VAL A 61 -4.78 2.43 4.90
CA VAL A 61 -4.17 1.22 5.45
C VAL A 61 -2.76 1.51 5.99
N LYS A 62 -1.99 2.38 5.33
CA LYS A 62 -0.67 2.84 5.80
C LYS A 62 -0.76 3.42 7.21
N HIS A 63 -1.71 4.32 7.45
CA HIS A 63 -1.91 4.92 8.77
C HIS A 63 -2.32 3.89 9.83
N VAL A 64 -3.10 2.87 9.46
CA VAL A 64 -3.42 1.76 10.36
C VAL A 64 -2.14 1.01 10.78
N VAL A 65 -1.28 0.67 9.81
CA VAL A 65 0.01 0.01 10.11
C VAL A 65 0.95 0.94 10.90
N GLU A 66 0.95 2.24 10.64
CA GLU A 66 1.75 3.23 11.39
C GLU A 66 1.36 3.26 12.87
N ASN A 67 0.06 3.27 13.17
CA ASN A 67 -0.44 3.25 14.55
C ASN A 67 -0.02 1.96 15.26
N TRP A 68 -0.14 0.81 14.58
CA TRP A 68 0.29 -0.47 15.12
C TRP A 68 1.81 -0.53 15.35
N ALA A 69 2.61 -0.04 14.41
CA ALA A 69 4.07 -0.09 14.44
C ALA A 69 4.72 1.01 15.31
N GLY A 70 3.95 2.02 15.72
CA GLY A 70 4.42 3.19 16.46
C GLY A 70 5.44 4.05 15.70
N GLN A 71 5.47 3.98 14.36
CA GLN A 71 6.38 4.76 13.52
C GLN A 71 5.79 5.00 12.13
N GLU A 72 6.26 6.05 11.45
CA GLU A 72 5.85 6.35 10.09
C GLU A 72 6.28 5.27 9.08
N ILE A 73 5.40 5.02 8.11
CA ILE A 73 5.57 4.04 7.04
C ILE A 73 5.31 4.75 5.71
N SER A 74 6.14 4.46 4.71
CA SER A 74 5.93 4.99 3.37
C SER A 74 4.78 4.25 2.67
N ASN A 75 3.98 4.97 1.89
CA ASN A 75 2.87 4.37 1.16
C ASN A 75 3.38 3.29 0.19
N GLY A 76 4.53 3.52 -0.43
CA GLY A 76 5.21 2.54 -1.27
C GLY A 76 5.56 1.25 -0.54
N ALA A 77 6.04 1.32 0.71
CA ALA A 77 6.39 0.12 1.48
C ALA A 77 5.17 -0.79 1.67
N LEU A 78 4.01 -0.20 1.99
CA LEU A 78 2.77 -0.95 2.11
C LEU A 78 2.34 -1.58 0.79
N ILE A 79 2.38 -0.83 -0.32
CA ILE A 79 1.97 -1.33 -1.63
C ILE A 79 2.84 -2.53 -2.04
N VAL A 80 4.15 -2.43 -1.82
CA VAL A 80 5.09 -3.53 -2.09
C VAL A 80 4.77 -4.74 -1.23
N ALA A 81 4.64 -4.56 0.08
CA ALA A 81 4.37 -5.67 0.99
C ALA A 81 3.01 -6.34 0.70
N ALA A 82 1.97 -5.57 0.39
CA ALA A 82 0.66 -6.08 0.02
C ALA A 82 0.72 -6.93 -1.26
N PHE A 83 1.47 -6.47 -2.27
CA PHE A 83 1.68 -7.22 -3.49
C PHE A 83 2.43 -8.54 -3.24
N GLU A 84 3.53 -8.48 -2.48
CA GLU A 84 4.35 -9.64 -2.14
C GLU A 84 3.58 -10.66 -1.27
N ALA A 85 2.67 -10.19 -0.41
CA ALA A 85 1.81 -11.03 0.42
C ALA A 85 0.57 -11.57 -0.32
N GLY A 86 0.39 -11.25 -1.61
CA GLY A 86 -0.67 -11.80 -2.46
C GLY A 86 -2.03 -11.12 -2.34
N PHE A 87 -2.08 -9.91 -1.78
CA PHE A 87 -3.31 -9.11 -1.74
C PHE A 87 -3.64 -8.59 -3.14
N GLU A 88 -4.93 -8.51 -3.46
CA GLU A 88 -5.36 -7.89 -4.71
C GLU A 88 -5.15 -6.38 -4.63
N ILE A 89 -4.50 -5.83 -5.66
CA ILE A 89 -4.24 -4.39 -5.78
C ILE A 89 -4.90 -3.86 -7.04
N SER A 90 -5.67 -2.78 -6.89
CA SER A 90 -6.29 -2.07 -8.02
C SER A 90 -5.90 -0.61 -8.05
N LYS A 91 -5.66 -0.11 -9.26
CA LYS A 91 -5.47 1.31 -9.53
C LYS A 91 -6.32 1.70 -10.74
N PRO A 92 -7.23 2.68 -10.65
CA PRO A 92 -7.98 3.13 -11.82
C PRO A 92 -7.06 3.78 -12.87
N ASN A 93 -7.25 3.47 -14.16
CA ASN A 93 -6.45 4.02 -15.27
C ASN A 93 -6.38 5.55 -15.31
N ASN A 94 -7.44 6.23 -14.88
CA ASN A 94 -7.56 7.69 -14.94
C ASN A 94 -7.19 8.38 -13.61
N ASP A 95 -6.69 7.65 -12.62
CA ASP A 95 -6.27 8.22 -11.34
C ASP A 95 -4.77 8.57 -11.36
N PRO A 96 -4.39 9.85 -11.43
CA PRO A 96 -2.99 10.27 -11.40
C PRO A 96 -2.35 10.14 -10.00
N GLY A 97 -3.13 9.83 -8.95
CA GLY A 97 -2.66 9.76 -7.58
C GLY A 97 -1.67 8.61 -7.32
N ALA A 98 -0.87 8.73 -6.26
CA ALA A 98 0.10 7.69 -5.90
C ALA A 98 -0.51 6.47 -5.18
N ASN A 99 -1.81 6.53 -4.85
CA ASN A 99 -2.48 5.52 -4.03
C ASN A 99 -3.10 4.42 -4.89
N VAL A 100 -3.33 3.26 -4.24
CA VAL A 100 -4.02 2.10 -4.81
C VAL A 100 -5.09 1.60 -3.83
N SER A 101 -6.02 0.80 -4.32
CA SER A 101 -6.95 0.05 -3.47
C SER A 101 -6.38 -1.33 -3.18
N ILE A 102 -6.49 -1.79 -1.93
CA ILE A 102 -6.00 -3.08 -1.43
C ILE A 102 -7.20 -3.92 -0.96
N GLY A 103 -7.20 -5.20 -1.28
CA GLY A 103 -8.20 -6.19 -0.88
C GLY A 103 -8.00 -6.75 0.52
N LEU A 104 -8.40 -5.98 1.54
CA LEU A 104 -8.36 -6.37 2.96
C LEU A 104 -9.79 -6.56 3.50
N ASP A 105 -9.96 -7.44 4.48
CA ASP A 105 -11.22 -7.51 5.24
C ASP A 105 -11.33 -6.31 6.20
N SER A 106 -12.54 -5.77 6.30
CA SER A 106 -12.84 -4.61 7.17
C SER A 106 -12.59 -4.90 8.66
N ILE A 107 -12.65 -6.16 9.09
CA ILE A 107 -12.43 -6.56 10.48
C ILE A 107 -10.99 -6.29 10.91
N ASP A 108 -10.02 -6.55 10.04
CA ASP A 108 -8.58 -6.40 10.33
C ASP A 108 -8.16 -4.92 10.51
N LEU A 109 -9.00 -4.00 10.03
CA LEU A 109 -8.76 -2.55 10.10
C LEU A 109 -9.37 -1.93 11.37
N ARG A 110 -10.47 -2.51 11.88
CA ARG A 110 -11.15 -2.03 13.09
C ARG A 110 -10.36 -2.25 14.36
N GLU A 111 -9.49 -3.26 14.39
CA GLU A 111 -8.64 -3.54 15.55
C GLU A 111 -7.61 -2.42 15.78
N PHE A 112 -7.33 -1.58 14.77
CA PHE A 112 -6.26 -0.57 14.80
C PHE A 112 -6.68 0.81 14.27
N ASP A 113 -8.00 1.08 14.21
CA ASP A 113 -8.54 2.35 13.75
C ASP A 113 -7.96 3.52 14.58
N CYS A 114 -7.38 4.53 13.91
CA CYS A 114 -6.89 5.74 14.56
C CYS A 114 -8.00 6.58 15.22
N GLY A 115 -9.29 6.22 15.05
CA GLY A 115 -10.40 7.11 15.37
C GLY A 115 -10.53 8.27 14.37
N CYS A 116 -9.91 8.10 13.21
CA CYS A 116 -9.82 9.08 12.13
C CYS A 116 -11.09 9.11 11.26
N GLY A 117 -12.06 8.23 11.50
CA GLY A 117 -13.47 8.41 11.11
C GLY A 117 -13.76 8.40 9.61
N HIS A 118 -13.24 7.42 8.87
CA HIS A 118 -13.55 7.24 7.44
C HIS A 118 -14.04 5.79 7.17
N PRO A 119 -14.92 5.59 6.16
CA PRO A 119 -15.84 4.45 6.06
C PRO A 119 -15.21 3.09 5.73
#